data_AF-A0A6A6WNF9-F1
#
_entry.id   AF-A0A6A6WNF9-F1
#
_cell.length_a   1.000
_cell.length_b   1.000
_cell.length_c   1.000
_cell.angle_alpha   90.00
_cell.angle_beta   90.00
_cell.angle_gamma   90.00
#
_symmetry.space_group_name_H-M   'P 1'
#
loop_
_entity.id
_entity.type
_entity.pdbx_description
1 polymer ?
#
loop_
_entity_poly.entity_id
_entity_poly.type
_entity_poly.pdbx_seq_one_letter_code
_entity_poly.pdbx_strand_id
1 'polypeptide(L)'
;MICTFSPVSAIGRTCRRTFKRSLKLLQPGPFTGRPKTRDFWCPCYRTSSRYPTTSCLAVGTMESVSQRLIRNIAGLQIEGTRPYIDVSILPRLFDNGELSKILEEHGASPYQARNYSNVIRSKAIKLFAILVRIQQPLFIIPFIECQIYDDKLPLNTLLLQALPNASLLNPLFFDTQFDFIPHFFERGLHSHINDNRTVLPYDEVQRLPDLDGSFGSISRVTIHPEFHNLSIEPVRCILLP
;
A
#
# COMPACT_ATOMS: atom_id res chain seq x y z
N MET A 1 -42.43 -2.74 7.49
CA MET A 1 -42.89 -2.92 6.10
C MET A 1 -42.01 -4.01 5.49
N ILE A 2 -42.59 -5.21 5.32
CA ILE A 2 -41.93 -6.44 4.89
C ILE A 2 -42.43 -6.70 3.47
N CYS A 3 -41.52 -6.80 2.50
CA CYS A 3 -41.85 -7.25 1.16
C CYS A 3 -41.34 -8.69 0.99
N THR A 4 -42.28 -9.62 1.01
CA THR A 4 -42.11 -11.00 0.55
C THR A 4 -42.12 -11.04 -0.99
N PHE A 5 -41.13 -11.68 -1.59
CA PHE A 5 -41.15 -12.13 -2.99
C PHE A 5 -40.79 -13.63 -3.04
N SER A 6 -41.63 -14.39 -3.73
CA SER A 6 -41.41 -15.79 -4.14
C SER A 6 -42.09 -15.96 -5.52
N PRO A 7 -41.79 -16.99 -6.33
CA PRO A 7 -40.55 -17.12 -7.08
C PRO A 7 -40.86 -17.27 -8.58
N VAL A 8 -40.09 -16.61 -9.45
CA VAL A 8 -40.02 -16.98 -10.87
C VAL A 8 -38.55 -17.09 -11.25
N SER A 9 -38.21 -18.27 -11.73
CA SER A 9 -36.92 -18.74 -12.19
C SER A 9 -36.14 -17.70 -13.00
N ALA A 10 -35.12 -17.12 -12.38
CA ALA A 10 -34.02 -16.47 -13.07
C ALA A 10 -32.72 -17.01 -12.48
N ILE A 11 -31.96 -17.66 -13.36
CA ILE A 11 -30.69 -18.34 -13.12
C ILE A 11 -29.76 -17.42 -12.33
N GLY A 12 -29.65 -17.68 -11.03
CA GLY A 12 -28.60 -17.11 -10.19
C GLY A 12 -27.26 -17.61 -10.68
N ARG A 13 -26.50 -16.76 -11.37
CA ARG A 13 -25.09 -17.06 -11.62
C ARG A 13 -24.34 -16.88 -10.31
N THR A 14 -24.28 -17.97 -9.53
CA THR A 14 -23.26 -18.17 -8.50
C THR A 14 -21.90 -17.91 -9.13
N CYS A 15 -21.19 -16.87 -8.69
CA CYS A 15 -19.77 -16.74 -8.98
C CYS A 15 -19.03 -17.79 -8.13
N ARG A 16 -18.92 -19.01 -8.66
CA ARG A 16 -18.07 -20.07 -8.09
C ARG A 16 -16.62 -19.64 -8.25
N ARG A 17 -16.03 -19.02 -7.23
CA ARG A 17 -14.57 -18.94 -7.09
C ARG A 17 -14.07 -20.35 -6.71
N THR A 18 -13.69 -21.15 -7.70
CA THR A 18 -12.88 -22.35 -7.46
C THR A 18 -11.46 -21.92 -7.11
N PHE A 19 -11.13 -21.95 -5.82
CA PHE A 19 -9.76 -21.82 -5.31
C PHE A 19 -8.98 -23.09 -5.69
N LYS A 20 -8.40 -23.13 -6.89
CA LYS A 20 -7.38 -24.15 -7.23
C LYS A 20 -6.05 -23.71 -6.62
N ARG A 21 -5.81 -24.06 -5.36
CA ARG A 21 -4.44 -24.12 -4.81
C ARG A 21 -3.72 -25.28 -5.51
N SER A 22 -2.95 -24.97 -6.55
CA SER A 22 -1.95 -25.90 -7.07
C SER A 22 -0.83 -26.04 -6.03
N LEU A 23 -0.96 -27.02 -5.14
CA LEU A 23 0.17 -27.55 -4.37
C LEU A 23 1.14 -28.19 -5.37
N LYS A 24 2.15 -27.44 -5.81
CA LYS A 24 3.36 -28.06 -6.35
C LYS A 24 4.12 -28.64 -5.16
N LEU A 25 4.01 -29.95 -5.00
CA LEU A 25 4.90 -30.78 -4.20
C LEU A 25 6.34 -30.55 -4.72
N LEU A 26 7.09 -29.70 -4.03
CA LEU A 26 8.54 -29.63 -4.16
C LEU A 26 9.11 -30.87 -3.46
N GLN A 27 9.73 -31.76 -4.23
CA GLN A 27 10.54 -32.84 -3.68
C GLN A 27 11.80 -32.25 -3.02
N PRO A 28 12.19 -32.71 -1.82
CA PRO A 28 13.45 -32.31 -1.21
C PRO A 28 14.61 -33.03 -1.89
N GLY A 29 15.49 -32.27 -2.54
CA GLY A 29 16.79 -32.75 -3.00
C GLY A 29 17.80 -32.86 -1.84
N PRO A 30 18.75 -33.80 -1.87
CA PRO A 30 19.72 -33.98 -0.81
C PRO A 30 20.83 -32.92 -0.90
N PHE A 31 20.91 -32.02 0.08
CA PHE A 31 22.06 -31.15 0.29
C PHE A 31 23.06 -31.83 1.22
N THR A 32 24.09 -32.46 0.64
CA THR A 32 25.30 -32.87 1.36
C THR A 32 26.39 -31.83 1.13
N GLY A 33 26.71 -31.05 2.16
CA GLY A 33 27.83 -30.10 2.08
C GLY A 33 28.00 -29.30 3.36
N ARG A 34 28.65 -29.90 4.37
CA ARG A 34 29.12 -29.20 5.57
C ARG A 34 30.40 -28.42 5.26
N PRO A 35 30.47 -27.09 5.46
CA PRO A 35 31.74 -26.42 5.65
C PRO A 35 32.16 -26.51 7.13
N LYS A 36 33.45 -26.81 7.31
CA LYS A 36 34.15 -26.98 8.58
C LYS A 36 34.10 -25.70 9.42
N THR A 37 33.65 -25.83 10.65
CA THR A 37 33.87 -24.87 11.73
C THR A 37 35.38 -24.73 11.97
N ARG A 38 35.91 -23.53 11.72
CA ARG A 38 37.21 -23.12 12.24
C ARG A 38 36.96 -22.33 13.52
N ASP A 39 37.33 -22.96 14.64
CA ASP A 39 37.37 -22.36 15.96
C ASP A 39 38.39 -21.21 15.96
N PHE A 40 37.89 -19.97 15.90
CA PHE A 40 38.69 -18.81 16.23
C PHE A 40 38.61 -18.58 17.75
N TRP A 41 39.65 -19.05 18.43
CA TRP A 41 40.00 -18.64 19.79
C TRP A 41 40.16 -17.11 19.86
N CYS A 42 39.28 -16.44 20.60
CA CYS A 42 39.52 -15.08 21.08
C CYS A 42 40.07 -15.16 22.51
N PRO A 43 41.27 -14.64 22.81
CA PRO A 43 41.79 -14.56 24.17
C PRO A 43 41.04 -13.49 24.96
N CYS A 44 40.35 -13.89 26.01
CA CYS A 44 39.80 -13.00 27.03
C CYS A 44 40.94 -12.36 27.85
N TYR A 45 41.43 -11.19 27.45
CA TYR A 45 42.20 -10.34 28.35
C TYR A 45 41.25 -9.56 29.25
N ARG A 46 41.17 -10.02 30.50
CA ARG A 46 40.43 -9.40 31.59
C ARG A 46 41.30 -8.31 32.23
N THR A 47 41.29 -7.09 31.67
CA THR A 47 41.84 -5.92 32.36
C THR A 47 40.72 -5.21 33.11
N SER A 48 40.78 -5.34 34.44
CA SER A 48 39.94 -4.63 35.39
C SER A 48 40.33 -3.15 35.38
N SER A 49 39.63 -2.34 34.57
CA SER A 49 39.74 -0.89 34.63
C SER A 49 38.46 -0.31 35.22
N ARG A 50 38.57 0.15 36.47
CA ARG A 50 37.55 0.98 37.13
C ARG A 50 37.63 2.39 36.54
N TYR A 51 36.86 2.65 35.50
CA TYR A 51 36.54 4.02 35.10
C TYR A 51 35.26 4.48 35.80
N PRO A 52 35.17 5.77 36.19
CA PRO A 52 33.95 6.34 36.74
C PRO A 52 32.82 6.18 35.71
N THR A 53 31.68 5.71 36.18
CA THR A 53 30.43 5.61 35.42
C THR A 53 29.94 7.03 35.15
N THR A 54 30.50 7.67 34.12
CA THR A 54 29.92 8.90 33.58
C THR A 54 28.57 8.50 33.05
N SER A 55 27.52 8.92 33.74
CA SER A 55 26.14 8.82 33.29
C SER A 55 26.06 9.50 31.93
N CYS A 56 26.10 8.71 30.86
CA CYS A 56 25.78 9.15 29.52
C CYS A 56 24.30 9.48 29.54
N LEU A 57 23.97 10.74 29.83
CA LEU A 57 22.65 11.30 29.57
C LEU A 57 22.32 10.94 28.12
N ALA A 58 21.33 10.07 27.95
CA ALA A 58 20.83 9.66 26.66
C ALA A 58 20.38 10.93 25.93
N VAL A 59 21.24 11.46 25.06
CA VAL A 59 20.87 12.50 24.11
C VAL A 59 19.79 11.86 23.25
N GLY A 60 18.54 12.21 23.53
CA GLY A 60 17.41 11.75 22.74
C GLY A 60 17.66 12.12 21.29
N THR A 61 17.93 11.12 20.46
CA THR A 61 18.03 11.31 19.02
C THR A 61 16.73 11.94 18.56
N MET A 62 16.78 13.20 18.11
CA MET A 62 15.61 13.86 17.56
C MET A 62 15.13 13.02 16.39
N GLU A 63 13.93 12.45 16.53
CA GLU A 63 13.30 11.66 15.47
C GLU A 63 13.14 12.54 14.24
N SER A 64 13.58 12.03 13.10
CA SER A 64 13.51 12.75 11.84
C SER A 64 12.04 12.96 11.45
N VAL A 65 11.72 14.09 10.80
CA VAL A 65 10.34 14.40 10.40
C VAL A 65 9.80 13.31 9.48
N SER A 66 10.66 12.79 8.61
CA SER A 66 10.35 11.72 7.68
C SER A 66 10.07 10.39 8.38
N GLN A 67 10.83 10.04 9.42
CA GLN A 67 10.57 8.83 10.22
C GLN A 67 9.22 8.90 10.94
N ARG A 68 8.90 10.06 11.51
CA ARG A 68 7.59 10.30 12.16
C ARG A 68 6.44 10.12 11.16
N LEU A 69 6.58 10.63 9.94
CA LEU A 69 5.56 10.49 8.91
C LEU A 69 5.42 9.06 8.40
N ILE A 70 6.53 8.33 8.21
CA ILE A 70 6.47 6.91 7.86
C ILE A 70 5.69 6.12 8.91
N ARG A 71 5.90 6.43 10.20
CA ARG A 71 5.13 5.84 11.31
C ARG A 71 3.65 6.23 11.24
N ASN A 72 3.35 7.50 11.00
CA ASN A 72 1.97 7.97 10.89
C ASN A 72 1.23 7.35 9.70
N ILE A 73 1.87 7.25 8.53
CA ILE A 73 1.32 6.59 7.34
C ILE A 73 1.08 5.10 7.61
N ALA A 74 2.00 4.43 8.32
CA ALA A 74 1.79 3.05 8.74
C ALA A 74 0.57 2.91 9.68
N GLY A 75 0.34 3.91 10.55
CA GLY A 75 -0.84 3.98 11.41
C GLY A 75 -2.15 4.26 10.68
N LEU A 76 -2.12 4.72 9.42
CA LEU A 76 -3.31 4.87 8.57
C LEU A 76 -3.74 3.58 7.89
N GLN A 77 -3.01 2.47 8.08
CA GLN A 77 -3.39 1.19 7.52
C GLN A 77 -4.67 0.71 8.20
N ILE A 78 -5.75 0.59 7.41
CA ILE A 78 -6.99 -0.01 7.89
C ILE A 78 -6.75 -1.52 8.01
N GLU A 79 -6.88 -2.05 9.23
CA GLU A 79 -6.63 -3.46 9.51
C GLU A 79 -7.63 -4.36 8.77
N GLY A 80 -7.13 -5.40 8.11
CA GLY A 80 -7.94 -6.31 7.32
C GLY A 80 -7.10 -7.37 6.61
N THR A 81 -7.70 -8.16 5.71
CA THR A 81 -6.97 -9.19 4.95
C THR A 81 -5.90 -8.62 4.02
N ARG A 82 -6.04 -7.36 3.60
CA ARG A 82 -5.05 -6.57 2.86
C ARG A 82 -5.19 -5.12 3.28
N PRO A 83 -4.28 -4.59 4.12
CA PRO A 83 -4.38 -3.21 4.58
C PRO A 83 -4.26 -2.26 3.39
N TYR A 84 -5.13 -1.26 3.35
CA TYR A 84 -5.02 -0.13 2.45
C TYR A 84 -4.87 1.15 3.25
N ILE A 85 -4.32 2.18 2.62
CA ILE A 85 -4.10 3.47 3.26
C ILE A 85 -5.27 4.38 2.94
N ASP A 86 -5.92 4.90 3.98
CA ASP A 86 -6.95 5.94 3.83
C ASP A 86 -6.31 7.23 3.30
N VAL A 87 -6.58 7.50 2.02
CA VAL A 87 -6.01 8.65 1.31
C VAL A 87 -6.66 9.96 1.76
N SER A 88 -7.89 9.93 2.28
CA SER A 88 -8.63 11.14 2.67
C SER A 88 -7.91 11.93 3.77
N ILE A 89 -7.09 11.24 4.57
CA ILE A 89 -6.35 11.80 5.70
C ILE A 89 -4.99 12.39 5.25
N LEU A 90 -4.44 11.97 4.10
CA LEU A 90 -3.10 12.39 3.66
C LEU A 90 -2.92 13.92 3.59
N PRO A 91 -3.84 14.73 3.03
CA PRO A 91 -3.67 16.18 3.01
C PRO A 91 -3.42 16.76 4.39
N ARG A 92 -4.15 16.27 5.42
CA ARG A 92 -4.01 16.72 6.82
C ARG A 92 -2.68 16.30 7.43
N LEU A 93 -2.17 15.12 7.08
CA LEU A 93 -0.87 14.67 7.56
C LEU A 93 0.27 15.54 7.02
N PHE A 94 0.17 16.02 5.79
CA PHE A 94 1.22 16.83 5.14
C PHE A 94 0.99 18.35 5.28
N ASP A 95 0.16 18.77 6.22
CA ASP A 95 -0.08 20.18 6.51
C ASP A 95 1.09 20.83 7.29
N ASN A 96 0.98 22.14 7.57
CA ASN A 96 1.89 22.88 8.46
C ASN A 96 3.38 22.93 8.03
N GLY A 97 3.65 22.80 6.73
CA GLY A 97 5.01 22.90 6.19
C GLY A 97 5.86 21.64 6.39
N GLU A 98 5.26 20.52 6.76
CA GLU A 98 5.99 19.24 6.84
C GLU A 98 6.57 18.83 5.48
N LEU A 99 5.86 19.06 4.37
CA LEU A 99 6.37 18.81 3.01
C LEU A 99 7.72 19.47 2.75
N SER A 100 7.83 20.77 3.07
CA SER A 100 9.07 21.51 2.82
C SER A 100 10.22 20.98 3.69
N LYS A 101 9.93 20.66 4.96
CA LYS A 101 10.92 20.07 5.87
C LYS A 101 11.43 18.70 5.40
N ILE A 102 10.54 17.83 4.93
CA ILE A 102 10.93 16.50 4.41
C ILE A 102 11.81 16.66 3.17
N LEU A 103 11.43 17.56 2.27
CA LEU A 103 12.21 17.82 1.04
C LEU A 103 13.59 18.37 1.38
N GLU A 104 13.68 19.35 2.30
CA GLU A 104 14.94 19.90 2.80
C GLU A 104 15.80 18.84 3.50
N GLU A 105 15.20 17.99 4.34
CA GLU A 105 15.86 16.85 5.01
C GLU A 105 16.49 15.89 3.99
N HIS A 106 15.88 15.76 2.81
CA HIS A 106 16.35 14.91 1.72
C HIS A 106 17.18 15.66 0.67
N GLY A 107 17.65 16.87 0.98
CA GLY A 107 18.61 17.60 0.15
C GLY A 107 18.01 18.52 -0.93
N ALA A 108 16.70 18.76 -0.92
CA ALA A 108 16.13 19.82 -1.75
C ALA A 108 16.55 21.20 -1.23
N SER A 109 16.81 22.14 -2.14
CA SER A 109 17.03 23.54 -1.71
C SER A 109 15.75 24.14 -1.11
N PRO A 110 15.84 25.11 -0.17
CA PRO A 110 14.66 25.72 0.44
C PRO A 110 13.67 26.33 -0.57
N TYR A 111 14.20 26.89 -1.66
CA TYR A 111 13.38 27.43 -2.75
C TYR A 111 12.60 26.33 -3.49
N GLN A 112 13.27 25.23 -3.84
CA GLN A 112 12.62 24.07 -4.46
C GLN A 112 11.58 23.47 -3.51
N ALA A 113 11.95 23.25 -2.24
CA ALA A 113 11.06 22.70 -1.23
C ALA A 113 9.76 23.50 -1.13
N ARG A 114 9.85 24.83 -1.05
CA ARG A 114 8.68 25.71 -1.03
C ARG A 114 7.84 25.64 -2.30
N ASN A 115 8.46 25.67 -3.48
CA ASN A 115 7.75 25.61 -4.76
C ASN A 115 7.02 24.28 -4.97
N TYR A 116 7.73 23.16 -4.79
CA TYR A 116 7.15 21.84 -5.01
C TYR A 116 6.12 21.49 -3.94
N SER A 117 6.24 21.97 -2.70
CA SER A 117 5.25 21.70 -1.63
C SER A 117 3.82 22.08 -2.03
N ASN A 118 3.63 23.21 -2.72
CA ASN A 118 2.30 23.64 -3.17
C ASN A 118 1.73 22.74 -4.27
N VAL A 119 2.59 22.28 -5.19
CA VAL A 119 2.20 21.37 -6.27
C VAL A 119 1.88 19.99 -5.71
N ILE A 120 2.69 19.49 -4.77
CA ILE A 120 2.49 18.21 -4.08
C ILE A 120 1.13 18.21 -3.38
N ARG A 121 0.86 19.24 -2.57
CA ARG A 121 -0.40 19.33 -1.81
C ARG A 121 -1.63 19.32 -2.72
N SER A 122 -1.54 19.96 -3.89
CA SER A 122 -2.69 20.13 -4.79
C SER A 122 -2.92 18.97 -5.74
N LYS A 123 -1.85 18.28 -6.19
CA LYS A 123 -1.95 17.32 -7.31
C LYS A 123 -1.25 15.98 -7.09
N ALA A 124 -0.25 15.91 -6.20
CA ALA A 124 0.67 14.77 -6.15
C ALA A 124 0.86 14.24 -4.72
N ILE A 125 -0.19 14.30 -3.90
CA ILE A 125 -0.12 13.93 -2.48
C ILE A 125 -0.01 12.42 -2.29
N LYS A 126 -0.73 11.62 -3.11
CA LYS A 126 -0.63 10.16 -3.09
C LYS A 126 0.75 9.73 -3.53
N LEU A 127 1.21 10.29 -4.65
CA LEU A 127 2.52 10.01 -5.23
C LEU A 127 3.63 10.34 -4.24
N PHE A 128 3.57 11.50 -3.57
CA PHE A 128 4.53 11.86 -2.54
C PHE A 128 4.48 10.92 -1.33
N ALA A 129 3.29 10.52 -0.87
CA ALA A 129 3.15 9.57 0.24
C ALA A 129 3.76 8.20 -0.07
N ILE A 130 3.59 7.70 -1.30
CA ILE A 130 4.26 6.47 -1.79
C ILE A 130 5.78 6.65 -1.70
N LEU A 131 6.31 7.77 -2.19
CA LEU A 131 7.74 8.07 -2.17
C LEU A 131 8.31 8.19 -0.75
N VAL A 132 7.57 8.82 0.17
CA VAL A 132 7.92 8.87 1.61
C VAL A 132 7.95 7.46 2.20
N ARG A 133 6.97 6.61 1.86
CA ARG A 133 6.88 5.23 2.35
C ARG A 133 8.10 4.38 1.94
N ILE A 134 8.61 4.59 0.73
CA ILE A 134 9.83 3.90 0.24
C ILE A 134 11.14 4.66 0.56
N GLN A 135 11.08 5.71 1.38
CA GLN A 135 12.23 6.53 1.80
C GLN A 135 12.96 7.23 0.64
N GLN A 136 12.22 7.64 -0.39
CA GLN A 136 12.76 8.38 -1.54
C GLN A 136 11.93 9.64 -1.90
N PRO A 137 11.61 10.53 -0.94
CA PRO A 137 10.73 11.68 -1.20
C PRO A 137 11.29 12.66 -2.24
N LEU A 138 12.62 12.77 -2.40
CA LEU A 138 13.24 13.67 -3.38
C LEU A 138 12.89 13.32 -4.83
N PHE A 139 12.54 12.06 -5.13
CA PHE A 139 12.13 11.65 -6.47
C PHE A 139 10.85 12.33 -6.95
N ILE A 140 10.10 13.02 -6.09
CA ILE A 140 8.91 13.75 -6.50
C ILE A 140 9.21 14.85 -7.52
N ILE A 141 10.42 15.41 -7.50
CA ILE A 141 10.84 16.49 -8.40
C ILE A 141 10.73 16.05 -9.86
N PRO A 142 11.40 14.97 -10.32
CA PRO A 142 11.28 14.52 -11.70
C PRO A 142 9.86 14.07 -12.09
N PHE A 143 9.06 13.54 -11.16
CA PHE A 143 7.63 13.29 -11.45
C PHE A 143 6.87 14.58 -11.78
N ILE A 144 7.05 15.63 -10.96
CA ILE A 144 6.37 16.92 -11.17
C ILE A 144 6.85 17.58 -12.46
N GLU A 145 8.16 17.53 -12.75
CA GLU A 145 8.75 18.08 -13.98
C GLU A 145 8.21 17.39 -15.24
N CYS A 146 7.98 16.08 -15.19
CA CYS A 146 7.32 15.32 -16.25
C CYS A 146 5.78 15.39 -16.21
N GLN A 147 5.21 16.25 -15.36
CA GLN A 147 3.76 16.42 -15.18
C GLN A 147 3.05 15.08 -14.86
N ILE A 148 3.67 14.24 -14.04
CA ILE A 148 3.09 13.01 -13.55
C ILE A 148 2.56 13.27 -12.14
N TYR A 149 1.25 13.20 -11.99
CA TYR A 149 0.53 13.48 -10.75
C TYR A 149 -0.33 12.29 -10.31
N ASP A 150 -1.15 12.48 -9.28
CA ASP A 150 -1.96 11.42 -8.68
C ASP A 150 -3.04 10.85 -9.62
N ASP A 151 -3.47 11.61 -10.62
CA ASP A 151 -4.46 11.21 -11.64
C ASP A 151 -3.92 10.14 -12.60
N LYS A 152 -2.60 10.04 -12.76
CA LYS A 152 -1.94 9.05 -13.62
C LYS A 152 -1.64 7.74 -12.92
N LEU A 153 -1.94 7.62 -11.63
CA LEU A 153 -1.76 6.39 -10.87
C LEU A 153 -2.84 5.35 -11.26
N PRO A 154 -2.49 4.05 -11.36
CA PRO A 154 -1.18 3.45 -11.16
C PRO A 154 -0.24 3.65 -12.35
N LEU A 155 1.04 3.87 -12.08
CA LEU A 155 2.05 4.06 -13.12
C LEU A 155 2.50 2.72 -13.70
N ASN A 156 2.55 2.68 -15.03
CA ASN A 156 3.10 1.54 -15.76
C ASN A 156 4.64 1.64 -15.85
N THR A 157 5.28 0.51 -16.16
CA THR A 157 6.74 0.45 -16.26
C THR A 157 7.29 1.36 -17.37
N LEU A 158 6.54 1.55 -18.45
CA LEU A 158 6.94 2.38 -19.59
C LEU A 158 7.00 3.88 -19.23
N LEU A 159 6.02 4.40 -18.51
CA LEU A 159 6.01 5.80 -18.04
C LEU A 159 7.15 6.05 -17.06
N LEU A 160 7.44 5.08 -16.20
CA LEU A 160 8.56 5.18 -15.26
C LEU A 160 9.91 5.16 -15.99
N GLN A 161 10.07 4.36 -17.05
CA GLN A 161 11.29 4.38 -17.87
C GLN A 161 11.55 5.72 -18.56
N ALA A 162 10.51 6.53 -18.79
CA ALA A 162 10.64 7.86 -19.36
C ALA A 162 11.13 8.92 -18.36
N LEU A 163 11.16 8.61 -17.06
CA LEU A 163 11.64 9.55 -16.05
C LEU A 163 13.17 9.67 -16.07
N PRO A 164 13.71 10.88 -15.91
CA PRO A 164 15.14 11.04 -15.68
C PRO A 164 15.53 10.31 -14.39
N ASN A 165 16.62 9.54 -14.45
CA ASN A 165 17.13 8.74 -13.33
C ASN A 165 16.17 7.64 -12.83
N ALA A 166 15.26 7.13 -13.68
CA ALA A 166 14.36 6.03 -13.34
C ALA A 166 15.06 4.79 -12.76
N SER A 167 16.32 4.55 -13.15
CA SER A 167 17.14 3.44 -12.65
C SER A 167 17.45 3.52 -11.15
N LEU A 168 17.33 4.71 -10.54
CA LEU A 168 17.59 4.94 -9.12
C LEU A 168 16.32 4.82 -8.26
N LEU A 169 15.14 4.74 -8.89
CA LEU A 169 13.87 4.56 -8.18
C LEU A 169 13.81 3.14 -7.60
N ASN A 170 13.44 3.03 -6.33
CA ASN A 170 13.34 1.74 -5.66
C ASN A 170 12.30 0.86 -6.36
N PRO A 171 12.63 -0.40 -6.73
CA PRO A 171 11.67 -1.32 -7.34
C PRO A 171 10.39 -1.52 -6.51
N LEU A 172 10.47 -1.36 -5.17
CA LEU A 172 9.33 -1.42 -4.27
C LEU A 172 8.26 -0.36 -4.54
N PHE A 173 8.59 0.71 -5.27
CA PHE A 173 7.61 1.71 -5.71
C PHE A 173 6.43 1.07 -6.44
N PHE A 174 6.71 0.09 -7.30
CA PHE A 174 5.68 -0.58 -8.11
C PHE A 174 4.65 -1.31 -7.29
N ASP A 175 5.08 -1.96 -6.20
CA ASP A 175 4.19 -2.71 -5.34
C ASP A 175 3.49 -1.78 -4.35
N THR A 176 4.23 -0.81 -3.80
CA THR A 176 3.73 0.13 -2.78
C THR A 176 2.62 1.04 -3.31
N GLN A 177 2.61 1.39 -4.61
CA GLN A 177 1.57 2.27 -5.16
C GLN A 177 0.15 1.69 -4.96
N PHE A 178 0.01 0.37 -4.95
CA PHE A 178 -1.30 -0.28 -4.82
C PHE A 178 -1.88 -0.16 -3.40
N ASP A 179 -1.04 0.08 -2.38
CA ASP A 179 -1.50 0.35 -1.01
C ASP A 179 -2.29 1.67 -0.92
N PHE A 180 -2.04 2.60 -1.86
CA PHE A 180 -2.67 3.93 -1.95
C PHE A 180 -3.74 4.02 -3.04
N ILE A 181 -3.93 2.95 -3.83
CA ILE A 181 -4.87 2.89 -4.96
C ILE A 181 -5.71 1.62 -4.82
N PRO A 182 -6.63 1.57 -3.84
CA PRO A 182 -7.54 0.45 -3.71
C PRO A 182 -8.48 0.35 -4.93
N HIS A 183 -8.96 -0.86 -5.20
CA HIS A 183 -9.88 -1.11 -6.31
C HIS A 183 -11.22 -0.41 -6.11
N PHE A 184 -11.65 0.34 -7.12
CA PHE A 184 -12.98 0.93 -7.17
C PHE A 184 -13.95 -0.02 -7.89
N PHE A 185 -15.05 -0.37 -7.23
CA PHE A 185 -16.06 -1.27 -7.80
C PHE A 185 -17.17 -0.48 -8.49
N GLU A 186 -17.34 -0.71 -9.79
CA GLU A 186 -18.42 -0.11 -10.58
C GLU A 186 -19.51 -1.13 -10.91
N ARG A 187 -20.77 -0.72 -10.79
CA ARG A 187 -21.90 -1.56 -11.15
C ARG A 187 -21.86 -1.90 -12.65
N GLY A 188 -22.04 -3.18 -12.96
CA GLY A 188 -22.06 -3.67 -14.34
C GLY A 188 -20.67 -3.85 -14.96
N LEU A 189 -19.61 -3.39 -14.30
CA LEU A 189 -18.24 -3.61 -14.75
C LEU A 189 -17.74 -4.97 -14.22
N HIS A 190 -17.53 -5.91 -15.13
CA HIS A 190 -16.86 -7.16 -14.80
C HIS A 190 -15.34 -6.97 -14.87
N SER A 191 -14.73 -6.69 -13.73
CA SER A 191 -13.27 -6.61 -13.60
C SER A 191 -12.69 -7.97 -13.21
N HIS A 192 -11.69 -8.42 -13.96
CA HIS A 192 -10.84 -9.54 -13.52
C HIS A 192 -9.85 -9.03 -12.47
N ILE A 193 -10.14 -9.29 -11.20
CA ILE A 193 -9.31 -8.87 -10.07
C ILE A 193 -8.15 -9.85 -9.89
N ASN A 194 -6.92 -9.37 -10.09
CA ASN A 194 -5.73 -10.13 -9.72
C ASN A 194 -5.46 -9.90 -8.24
N ASP A 195 -5.79 -10.90 -7.42
CA ASP A 195 -5.61 -10.83 -5.97
C ASP A 195 -4.18 -10.38 -5.63
N ASN A 196 -3.13 -10.82 -6.32
CA ASN A 196 -1.74 -10.48 -5.93
C ASN A 196 -1.36 -9.01 -6.09
N ARG A 197 -2.06 -8.24 -6.94
CA ARG A 197 -1.72 -6.84 -7.24
C ARG A 197 -2.81 -5.86 -6.84
N THR A 198 -4.00 -6.36 -6.59
CA THR A 198 -5.17 -5.51 -6.35
C THR A 198 -5.42 -5.48 -4.86
N VAL A 199 -5.31 -4.29 -4.27
CA VAL A 199 -5.74 -4.07 -2.89
C VAL A 199 -7.25 -3.87 -2.92
N LEU A 200 -7.96 -4.71 -2.16
CA LEU A 200 -9.41 -4.70 -2.11
C LEU A 200 -9.84 -3.96 -0.85
N PRO A 201 -10.65 -2.88 -0.96
CA PRO A 201 -11.06 -2.05 0.16
C PRO A 201 -12.17 -2.74 0.97
N TYR A 202 -11.80 -3.82 1.64
CA TYR A 202 -12.69 -4.54 2.54
C TYR A 202 -12.75 -3.82 3.88
N ASP A 203 -13.96 -3.56 4.34
CA ASP A 203 -14.26 -2.98 5.64
C ASP A 203 -14.43 -4.09 6.68
N GLU A 204 -15.22 -5.11 6.33
CA GLU A 204 -15.45 -6.28 7.19
C GLU A 204 -15.36 -7.57 6.38
N VAL A 205 -14.78 -8.61 6.97
CA VAL A 205 -14.74 -9.97 6.42
C VAL A 205 -15.31 -10.93 7.46
N GLN A 206 -16.50 -11.48 7.18
CA GLN A 206 -17.18 -12.43 8.05
C GLN A 206 -17.23 -13.80 7.39
N ARG A 207 -16.59 -14.81 8.00
CA ARG A 207 -16.72 -16.20 7.56
C ARG A 207 -18.10 -16.76 7.92
N LEU A 208 -18.70 -17.50 7.00
CA LEU A 208 -20.03 -18.11 7.16
C LEU A 208 -19.90 -19.65 7.15
N PRO A 209 -19.46 -20.28 8.26
CA PRO A 209 -19.12 -21.70 8.29
C PRO A 209 -20.30 -22.62 7.98
N ASP A 210 -21.52 -22.22 8.34
CA ASP A 210 -22.74 -22.98 8.06
C ASP A 210 -23.04 -23.08 6.55
N LEU A 211 -22.41 -22.23 5.74
CA LEU A 211 -22.50 -22.22 4.28
C LEU A 211 -21.24 -22.79 3.61
N ASP A 212 -20.24 -23.23 4.38
CA ASP A 212 -19.03 -23.84 3.82
C ASP A 212 -19.41 -25.13 3.08
N GLY A 213 -18.89 -25.27 1.86
CA GLY A 213 -19.05 -26.49 1.09
C GLY A 213 -17.89 -27.46 1.35
N SER A 214 -18.02 -28.70 0.89
CA SER A 214 -16.95 -29.71 0.98
C SER A 214 -15.63 -29.31 0.29
N PHE A 215 -15.66 -28.30 -0.59
CA PHE A 215 -14.50 -27.86 -1.37
C PHE A 215 -14.16 -26.37 -1.24
N GLY A 216 -14.77 -25.64 -0.31
CA GLY A 216 -14.49 -24.20 -0.18
C GLY A 216 -15.16 -23.55 1.02
N SER A 217 -14.55 -22.45 1.46
CA SER A 217 -15.13 -21.57 2.47
C SER A 217 -15.92 -20.44 1.82
N ILE A 218 -17.01 -20.04 2.46
CA ILE A 218 -17.81 -18.87 2.07
C ILE A 218 -17.59 -17.77 3.10
N SER A 219 -17.36 -16.56 2.60
CA SER A 219 -17.24 -15.36 3.42
C SER A 219 -18.12 -14.26 2.85
N ARG A 220 -18.77 -13.53 3.75
CA ARG A 220 -19.39 -12.24 3.45
C ARG A 220 -18.34 -11.17 3.61
N VAL A 221 -18.27 -10.27 2.64
CA VAL A 221 -17.33 -9.16 2.66
C VAL A 221 -18.11 -7.87 2.47
N THR A 222 -17.86 -6.90 3.34
CA THR A 222 -18.36 -5.54 3.23
C THR A 222 -17.27 -4.72 2.52
N ILE A 223 -17.64 -4.05 1.44
CA ILE A 223 -16.74 -3.13 0.72
C ILE A 223 -16.96 -1.74 1.30
N HIS A 224 -15.89 -1.01 1.54
CA HIS A 224 -15.99 0.35 2.07
C HIS A 224 -16.78 1.27 1.10
N PRO A 225 -17.73 2.08 1.60
CA PRO A 225 -18.71 2.78 0.76
C PRO A 225 -18.12 3.77 -0.24
N GLU A 226 -16.96 4.34 0.06
CA GLU A 226 -16.25 5.27 -0.83
C GLU A 226 -15.61 4.59 -2.04
N PHE A 227 -15.47 3.26 -2.04
CA PHE A 227 -14.81 2.52 -3.10
C PHE A 227 -15.77 1.71 -3.97
N HIS A 228 -17.03 2.11 -4.00
CA HIS A 228 -17.99 1.51 -4.91
C HIS A 228 -19.06 2.49 -5.38
N ASN A 229 -19.43 2.39 -6.65
CA ASN A 229 -20.66 2.99 -7.17
C ASN A 229 -21.66 1.89 -7.50
N LEU A 230 -22.41 1.48 -6.48
CA LEU A 230 -23.47 0.47 -6.60
C LEU A 230 -24.86 1.11 -6.72
N SER A 231 -24.93 2.44 -6.85
CA SER A 231 -26.20 3.15 -6.92
C SER A 231 -27.05 2.60 -8.07
N ILE A 232 -28.32 2.34 -7.75
CA ILE A 232 -29.28 1.93 -8.77
C ILE A 232 -29.71 3.20 -9.48
N GLU A 233 -29.00 3.59 -10.53
CA GLU A 233 -29.61 4.53 -11.46
C GLU A 233 -30.93 3.89 -11.92
N PRO A 234 -32.07 4.60 -11.78
CA PRO A 234 -33.32 4.11 -12.32
C PRO A 234 -33.09 3.92 -13.81
N VAL A 235 -33.27 2.69 -14.31
CA VAL A 235 -33.18 2.39 -15.74
C VAL A 235 -34.14 3.35 -16.41
N ARG A 236 -33.63 4.40 -17.05
CA ARG A 236 -34.43 5.27 -17.88
C ARG A 236 -34.83 4.39 -19.05
N CYS A 237 -36.04 3.85 -19.01
CA CYS A 237 -36.66 3.25 -20.18
C CYS A 237 -36.71 4.37 -21.23
N ILE A 238 -35.76 4.38 -22.14
CA ILE A 238 -35.80 5.22 -23.33
C ILE A 238 -36.99 4.67 -24.11
N LEU A 239 -38.13 5.35 -23.98
CA LEU A 239 -39.25 5.17 -24.89
C LEU A 239 -38.73 5.64 -26.25
N LEU A 240 -38.25 4.69 -27.05
CA LEU A 240 -37.96 4.94 -28.46
C LEU A 240 -39.29 5.35 -29.14
N PRO A 241 -39.33 6.48 -29.85
CA PRO A 241 -40.53 6.93 -30.55
C PRO A 241 -40.90 6.00 -31.71
#